data_AF-A0A2S2QQX4-F1
#
_entry.id   AF-A0A2S2QQX4-F1
#
_cell.length_a   1.000
_cell.length_b   1.000
_cell.length_c   1.000
_cell.angle_alpha   90.00
_cell.angle_beta   90.00
_cell.angle_gamma   90.00
#
_symmetry.space_group_name_H-M   'P 1'
#
loop_
_entity.id
_entity.type
_entity.pdbx_description
1 polymer ?
#
loop_
_entity_poly.entity_id
_entity_poly.type
_entity_poly.pdbx_seq_one_letter_code
_entity_poly.pdbx_strand_id
1 'polypeptide(L)'
;MTTTEDLELSDQDKVQLWSTDSGMESMTNSNKDITPVSENFDDDEEDETLGERLWALTEMFPESVRNSVSKLINTTGNAIVETYSFACTSTWYLSTTAALLLMPVLFETERIQMEEAQKNHSKQLLLGPGSAGGNLGGGTTILPN
;
A
#
# COMPACT_ATOMS: atom_id res chain seq x y z
N MET A 1 -3.09 56.51 37.84
CA MET A 1 -3.84 57.67 38.34
C MET A 1 -4.47 58.33 37.11
N THR A 2 -5.78 58.12 36.96
CA THR A 2 -6.82 58.94 36.25
C THR A 2 -6.53 59.47 34.84
N THR A 3 -7.32 59.10 33.80
CA THR A 3 -8.66 59.67 33.42
C THR A 3 -8.48 61.12 32.95
N THR A 4 -9.01 61.60 31.83
CA THR A 4 -9.93 61.14 30.78
C THR A 4 -10.00 62.30 29.77
N GLU A 5 -10.61 62.12 28.60
CA GLU A 5 -11.54 63.17 28.15
C GLU A 5 -11.73 63.31 26.65
N ASP A 6 -10.99 64.14 25.92
CA ASP A 6 -11.67 64.96 24.90
C ASP A 6 -10.86 65.05 23.60
N LEU A 7 -11.36 64.84 22.37
CA LEU A 7 -12.72 64.74 21.81
C LEU A 7 -12.69 64.03 20.43
N GLU A 8 -13.73 63.25 20.18
CA GLU A 8 -14.47 63.04 18.92
C GLU A 8 -13.82 62.43 17.66
N LEU A 9 -14.15 61.15 17.52
CA LEU A 9 -14.57 60.46 16.30
C LEU A 9 -15.69 61.22 15.54
N SER A 10 -15.40 61.72 14.32
CA SER A 10 -16.32 61.66 13.16
C SER A 10 -15.74 62.39 11.94
N ASP A 11 -15.29 61.64 10.94
CA ASP A 11 -15.64 61.96 9.54
C ASP A 11 -15.24 60.77 8.66
N GLN A 12 -16.21 59.88 8.49
CA GLN A 12 -16.30 59.09 7.28
C GLN A 12 -16.63 60.07 6.16
N ASP A 13 -15.69 60.36 5.24
CA ASP A 13 -15.99 60.79 3.86
C ASP A 13 -14.72 61.07 3.03
N LYS A 14 -13.87 60.05 2.84
CA LYS A 14 -12.97 60.03 1.67
C LYS A 14 -13.20 58.77 0.85
N VAL A 15 -14.39 58.75 0.26
CA VAL A 15 -14.80 57.91 -0.85
C VAL A 15 -13.77 58.03 -1.97
N GLN A 16 -12.92 57.02 -2.09
CA GLN A 16 -12.46 56.39 -3.32
C GLN A 16 -12.49 57.26 -4.60
N LEU A 17 -11.37 57.96 -4.84
CA LEU A 17 -11.01 58.71 -6.05
C LEU A 17 -10.67 57.76 -7.23
N TRP A 18 -11.56 56.84 -7.61
CA TRP A 18 -11.36 56.02 -8.82
C TRP A 18 -12.49 56.15 -9.84
N SER A 19 -13.40 57.12 -9.71
CA SER A 19 -14.49 57.29 -10.67
C SER A 19 -14.39 58.63 -11.37
N THR A 20 -14.15 58.57 -12.69
CA THR A 20 -14.51 59.50 -13.77
C THR A 20 -13.35 59.80 -14.73
N ASP A 21 -12.99 58.83 -15.55
CA ASP A 21 -12.66 59.07 -16.95
C ASP A 21 -13.18 57.89 -17.78
N SER A 22 -14.49 57.86 -18.01
CA SER A 22 -15.09 57.03 -19.05
C SER A 22 -15.20 57.88 -20.31
N GLY A 23 -14.08 57.98 -21.02
CA GLY A 23 -14.05 58.38 -22.42
C GLY A 23 -14.77 57.35 -23.29
N MET A 24 -16.09 57.48 -23.39
CA MET A 24 -16.88 56.91 -24.48
C MET A 24 -16.53 57.66 -25.77
N GLU A 25 -15.56 57.16 -26.52
CA GLU A 25 -15.49 57.41 -27.95
C GLU A 25 -16.11 56.24 -28.70
N SER A 26 -17.36 56.48 -29.09
CA SER A 26 -18.11 55.70 -30.05
C SER A 26 -17.56 55.96 -31.44
N MET A 27 -17.00 54.95 -32.09
CA MET A 27 -17.17 54.77 -33.53
C MET A 27 -17.83 53.42 -33.82
N THR A 28 -19.14 53.51 -33.93
CA THR A 28 -20.01 52.64 -34.69
C THR A 28 -19.61 52.67 -36.17
N ASN A 29 -19.21 51.54 -36.73
CA ASN A 29 -19.48 51.12 -38.11
C ASN A 29 -19.24 49.61 -38.16
N SER A 30 -20.23 48.81 -37.77
CA SER A 30 -21.30 48.31 -38.65
C SER A 30 -20.82 47.20 -39.61
N ASN A 31 -21.05 45.98 -39.13
CA ASN A 31 -21.70 44.84 -39.80
C ASN A 31 -20.88 43.84 -40.64
N LYS A 32 -21.02 42.57 -40.21
CA LYS A 32 -20.88 41.28 -40.93
C LYS A 32 -19.45 40.73 -40.98
N ASP A 33 -19.04 39.73 -40.21
CA ASP A 33 -19.68 38.46 -39.87
C ASP A 33 -19.56 38.12 -38.38
N ILE A 34 -20.66 38.28 -37.65
CA ILE A 34 -20.99 37.42 -36.52
C ILE A 34 -21.74 36.26 -37.16
N THR A 35 -21.04 35.16 -37.41
CA THR A 35 -21.71 33.89 -37.63
C THR A 35 -22.57 33.66 -36.38
N PRO A 36 -23.90 33.51 -36.52
CA PRO A 36 -24.76 33.26 -35.38
C PRO A 36 -24.28 32.00 -34.68
N VAL A 37 -24.21 32.07 -33.35
CA VAL A 37 -24.00 30.92 -32.48
C VAL A 37 -24.96 29.81 -32.93
N SER A 38 -24.40 28.72 -33.45
CA SER A 38 -25.13 27.47 -33.53
C SER A 38 -25.04 26.89 -32.13
N GLU A 39 -26.00 27.22 -31.28
CA GLU A 39 -26.40 26.34 -30.20
C GLU A 39 -26.92 25.04 -30.83
N ASN A 40 -26.00 24.19 -31.25
CA ASN A 40 -26.17 22.76 -31.12
C ASN A 40 -25.11 22.35 -30.12
N PHE A 41 -25.43 22.54 -28.84
CA PHE A 41 -24.97 21.61 -27.82
C PHE A 41 -25.70 20.29 -28.12
N ASP A 42 -25.34 19.63 -29.23
CA ASP A 42 -25.45 18.18 -29.24
C ASP A 42 -24.46 17.77 -28.15
N ASP A 43 -25.04 17.26 -27.08
CA ASP A 43 -24.43 16.78 -25.84
C ASP A 43 -23.58 15.51 -26.11
N ASP A 44 -22.81 15.55 -27.19
CA ASP A 44 -21.82 14.58 -27.64
C ASP A 44 -20.40 15.14 -27.35
N GLU A 45 -20.23 15.93 -26.28
CA GLU A 45 -18.91 16.10 -25.67
C GLU A 45 -18.53 14.73 -25.11
N GLU A 46 -17.69 13.98 -25.85
CA GLU A 46 -17.12 12.74 -25.34
C GLU A 46 -16.49 13.03 -23.97
N ASP A 47 -16.98 12.36 -22.93
CA ASP A 47 -16.48 12.50 -21.56
C ASP A 47 -14.96 12.30 -21.56
N GLU A 48 -14.21 13.42 -21.50
CA GLU A 48 -12.75 13.39 -21.51
C GLU A 48 -12.26 12.40 -20.45
N THR A 49 -11.55 11.37 -20.91
CA THR A 49 -11.04 10.35 -20.00
C THR A 49 -9.97 10.97 -19.10
N LEU A 50 -9.87 10.47 -17.86
CA LEU A 50 -8.77 10.87 -16.96
C LEU A 50 -7.39 10.64 -17.60
N GLY A 51 -7.29 9.68 -18.52
CA GLY A 51 -6.09 9.41 -19.32
C GLY A 51 -5.75 10.54 -20.29
N GLU A 52 -6.73 11.07 -21.02
CA GLU A 52 -6.53 12.22 -21.92
C GLU A 52 -6.15 13.48 -21.14
N ARG A 53 -6.76 13.71 -19.97
CA ARG A 53 -6.40 14.83 -19.10
C ARG A 53 -4.99 14.71 -18.55
N LEU A 54 -4.61 13.51 -18.06
CA LEU A 54 -3.24 13.25 -17.61
C LEU A 54 -2.23 13.36 -18.76
N TRP A 55 -2.64 12.95 -19.96
CA TRP A 55 -1.80 13.01 -21.14
C TRP A 55 -1.59 14.47 -21.60
N ALA A 56 -2.64 15.26 -21.67
CA ALA A 56 -2.59 16.70 -21.96
C ALA A 56 -1.74 17.44 -20.91
N LEU A 57 -1.87 17.08 -19.64
CA LEU A 57 -1.04 17.66 -18.58
C LEU A 57 0.44 17.25 -18.72
N THR A 58 0.74 16.03 -19.18
CA THR A 58 2.14 15.61 -19.41
C THR A 58 2.80 16.40 -20.54
N GLU A 59 2.02 16.96 -21.47
CA GLU A 59 2.49 17.77 -22.59
C GLU A 59 3.08 19.12 -22.15
N MET A 60 2.67 19.66 -20.99
CA MET A 60 3.24 20.89 -20.43
C MET A 60 4.63 20.70 -19.80
N PHE A 61 5.11 19.47 -19.62
CA PHE A 61 6.40 19.19 -18.98
C PHE A 61 7.54 18.98 -20.00
N PRO A 62 8.78 19.36 -19.64
CA PRO A 62 9.94 19.16 -20.52
C PRO A 62 10.29 17.68 -20.68
N GLU A 63 10.86 17.34 -21.85
CA GLU A 63 11.28 15.98 -22.24
C GLU A 63 12.10 15.23 -21.19
N SER A 64 12.95 15.95 -20.44
CA SER A 64 13.79 15.36 -19.39
C SER A 64 12.95 14.74 -18.26
N VAL A 65 11.82 15.34 -17.90
CA VAL A 65 10.93 14.81 -16.85
C VAL A 65 10.18 13.59 -17.38
N ARG A 66 9.64 13.67 -18.60
CA ARG A 66 8.89 12.56 -19.24
C ARG A 66 9.79 11.33 -19.40
N ASN A 67 11.01 11.49 -19.91
CA ASN A 67 11.98 10.39 -20.06
C ASN A 67 12.42 9.82 -18.70
N SER A 68 12.54 10.64 -17.66
CA SER A 68 12.88 10.16 -16.31
C SER A 68 11.75 9.30 -15.74
N VAL A 69 10.49 9.72 -15.90
CA VAL A 69 9.32 8.92 -15.48
C VAL A 69 9.25 7.61 -16.28
N SER A 70 9.43 7.65 -17.60
CA SER A 70 9.47 6.42 -18.42
C SER A 70 10.58 5.47 -17.98
N LYS A 71 11.78 5.98 -17.66
CA LYS A 71 12.87 5.18 -17.09
C LYS A 71 12.49 4.58 -15.75
N LEU A 72 11.89 5.36 -14.84
CA LEU A 72 11.46 4.86 -13.54
C LEU A 72 10.41 3.75 -13.67
N ILE A 73 9.44 3.92 -14.56
CA ILE A 73 8.41 2.90 -14.84
C ILE A 73 9.06 1.63 -15.39
N ASN A 74 9.95 1.75 -16.38
CA ASN A 74 10.67 0.62 -16.96
C ASN A 74 11.58 -0.07 -15.93
N THR A 75 12.33 0.69 -15.14
CA THR A 75 13.18 0.16 -14.05
C THR A 75 12.34 -0.53 -13.00
N THR A 76 11.19 0.03 -12.62
CA THR A 76 10.29 -0.59 -11.63
C THR A 76 9.70 -1.89 -12.18
N GLY A 77 9.23 -1.88 -13.44
CA GLY A 77 8.72 -3.08 -14.10
C GLY A 77 9.78 -4.19 -14.16
N ASN A 78 10.99 -3.85 -14.59
CA ASN A 78 12.11 -4.78 -14.63
C ASN A 78 12.50 -5.26 -13.24
N ALA A 79 12.55 -4.36 -12.24
CA ALA A 79 12.90 -4.72 -10.87
C ALA A 79 11.89 -5.70 -10.26
N ILE A 80 10.60 -5.57 -10.54
CA ILE A 80 9.57 -6.52 -10.08
C ILE A 80 9.84 -7.91 -10.65
N VAL A 81 10.08 -7.99 -11.96
CA VAL A 81 10.35 -9.27 -12.65
C VAL A 81 11.65 -9.89 -12.16
N GLU A 82 12.72 -9.11 -12.08
CA GLU A 82 14.03 -9.55 -11.59
C GLU A 82 13.99 -10.00 -10.13
N THR A 83 13.32 -9.23 -9.27
CA THR A 83 13.16 -9.58 -7.84
C THR A 83 12.34 -10.86 -7.69
N TYR A 84 11.29 -11.04 -8.49
CA TYR A 84 10.50 -12.27 -8.49
C TYR A 84 11.33 -13.48 -8.94
N SER A 85 12.06 -13.36 -10.05
CA SER A 85 12.94 -14.43 -10.54
C SER A 85 14.09 -14.73 -9.57
N PHE A 86 14.68 -13.69 -8.95
CA PHE A 86 15.69 -13.84 -7.92
C PHE A 86 15.13 -14.52 -6.67
N ALA A 87 13.93 -14.16 -6.21
CA ALA A 87 13.28 -14.79 -5.06
C ALA A 87 13.00 -16.28 -5.31
N CYS A 88 12.48 -16.64 -6.49
CA CYS A 88 12.23 -18.03 -6.85
C CYS A 88 13.53 -18.85 -6.91
N THR A 89 14.57 -18.29 -7.54
CA THR A 89 15.88 -18.93 -7.69
C THR A 89 16.60 -19.06 -6.34
N SER A 90 16.62 -17.99 -5.55
CA SER A 90 17.23 -18.00 -4.20
C SER A 90 16.49 -18.94 -3.26
N THR A 91 15.16 -19.07 -3.36
CA THR A 91 14.39 -20.03 -2.56
C THR A 91 14.86 -21.46 -2.78
N TRP A 92 15.15 -21.84 -4.04
CA TRP A 92 15.71 -23.16 -4.34
C TRP A 92 17.09 -23.38 -3.71
N TYR A 93 17.98 -22.38 -3.85
CA TYR A 93 19.32 -22.45 -3.27
C TYR A 93 19.30 -22.45 -1.74
N LEU A 94 18.49 -21.61 -1.11
CA LEU A 94 18.32 -21.56 0.34
C LEU A 94 17.71 -22.85 0.88
N SER A 95 16.70 -23.40 0.20
CA SER A 95 16.09 -24.69 0.56
C SER A 95 17.14 -25.82 0.54
N THR A 96 17.90 -25.91 -0.54
CA THR A 96 18.96 -26.93 -0.69
C THR A 96 20.09 -26.73 0.32
N THR A 97 20.53 -25.49 0.51
CA THR A 97 21.62 -25.16 1.44
C THR A 97 21.20 -25.43 2.89
N ALA A 98 19.98 -25.06 3.27
CA ALA A 98 19.44 -25.36 4.59
C ALA A 98 19.33 -26.88 4.80
N ALA A 99 18.83 -27.64 3.82
CA ALA A 99 18.76 -29.09 3.92
C ALA A 99 20.13 -29.73 4.16
N LEU A 100 21.17 -29.30 3.43
CA LEU A 100 22.54 -29.82 3.61
C LEU A 100 23.16 -29.46 4.97
N LEU A 101 22.87 -28.27 5.51
CA LEU A 101 23.38 -27.84 6.82
C LEU A 101 22.62 -28.49 7.98
N LEU A 102 21.31 -28.67 7.83
CA LEU A 102 20.46 -29.28 8.85
C LEU A 102 20.61 -30.81 8.89
N MET A 103 20.96 -31.45 7.77
CA MET A 103 21.10 -32.91 7.70
C MET A 103 22.08 -33.48 8.75
N PRO A 104 23.32 -32.96 8.93
CA PRO A 104 24.21 -33.39 10.01
C PRO A 104 23.62 -33.17 11.42
N VAL A 105 22.95 -32.04 11.64
CA VAL A 105 22.33 -31.69 12.94
C VAL A 105 21.19 -32.65 13.26
N LEU A 106 20.36 -32.98 12.26
CA LEU A 106 19.26 -33.94 12.40
C LEU A 106 19.79 -35.31 12.84
N PHE A 107 20.86 -35.82 12.22
CA PHE A 107 21.47 -37.09 12.64
C PHE A 107 21.94 -37.06 14.09
N GLU A 108 22.50 -35.95 14.55
CA GLU A 108 22.91 -35.83 15.94
C GLU A 108 21.69 -35.84 16.88
N THR A 109 20.62 -35.12 16.54
CA THR A 109 19.38 -35.11 17.34
C THR A 109 18.68 -36.47 17.36
N GLU A 110 18.70 -37.22 16.26
CA GLU A 110 18.08 -38.55 16.18
C GLU A 110 18.81 -39.58 17.04
N ARG A 111 20.16 -39.55 17.07
CA ARG A 111 20.91 -40.48 17.94
C ARG A 111 20.58 -40.28 19.42
N ILE A 112 20.35 -39.04 19.83
CA ILE A 112 19.95 -38.71 21.20
C ILE A 112 18.53 -39.22 21.47
N GLN A 113 17.61 -39.05 20.53
CA GLN A 113 16.24 -39.56 20.66
C GLN A 113 16.15 -41.09 20.67
N MET A 114 17.00 -41.79 19.93
CA MET A 114 17.01 -43.26 19.91
C MET A 114 17.43 -43.86 21.26
N GLU A 115 18.37 -43.23 21.97
CA GLU A 115 18.80 -43.71 23.28
C GLU A 115 17.68 -43.57 24.33
N GLU A 116 16.95 -42.47 24.29
CA GLU A 116 15.81 -42.24 25.19
C GLU A 116 14.61 -43.13 24.84
N ALA A 117 14.30 -43.31 23.55
CA ALA A 117 13.23 -44.18 23.09
C ALA A 117 13.48 -45.64 23.47
N GLN A 118 14.73 -46.10 23.33
CA GLN A 118 15.09 -47.48 23.69
C GLN A 118 15.04 -47.70 25.20
N LYS A 119 15.49 -46.72 26.01
CA LYS A 119 15.29 -46.75 27.47
C LYS A 119 13.81 -46.80 27.83
N ASN A 120 12.94 -46.10 27.11
CA ASN A 120 11.51 -46.12 27.36
C ASN A 120 10.87 -47.45 26.94
N HIS A 121 11.30 -48.05 25.84
CA HIS A 121 10.86 -49.39 25.41
C HIS A 121 11.31 -50.47 26.38
N SER A 122 12.56 -50.42 26.86
CA SER A 122 13.05 -51.32 27.90
C SER A 122 12.30 -51.12 29.22
N LYS A 123 11.95 -49.88 29.59
CA LYS A 123 11.09 -49.62 30.75
C LYS A 123 9.69 -50.21 30.58
N GLN A 124 9.07 -50.10 29.41
CA GLN A 124 7.73 -50.66 29.17
C GLN A 124 7.73 -52.19 29.06
N LEU A 125 8.78 -52.81 28.52
CA LEU A 125 8.92 -54.27 28.54
C LEU A 125 9.23 -54.81 29.95
N LEU A 126 10.08 -54.12 30.71
CA LEU A 126 10.43 -54.52 32.09
C LEU A 126 9.27 -54.26 33.07
N LEU A 127 8.40 -53.32 32.74
CA LEU A 127 7.17 -53.05 33.49
C LEU A 127 5.96 -53.83 32.94
N GLY A 128 6.04 -54.42 31.74
CA GLY A 128 4.94 -55.12 31.09
C GLY A 128 3.65 -54.28 30.96
N PRO A 129 2.66 -54.74 30.18
CA PRO A 129 1.30 -54.16 30.18
C PRO A 129 0.53 -54.29 31.52
N GLY A 130 1.21 -54.46 32.66
CA GLY A 130 0.58 -54.80 33.94
C GLY A 130 1.29 -54.36 35.23
N SER A 131 2.52 -53.82 35.23
CA SER A 131 3.16 -53.43 36.52
C SER A 131 2.83 -52.02 37.04
N ALA A 132 2.06 -51.22 36.28
CA ALA A 132 1.24 -50.16 36.89
C ALA A 132 -0.02 -50.72 37.59
N GLY A 133 -0.17 -52.05 37.62
CA GLY A 133 -1.13 -52.81 38.41
C GLY A 133 -0.46 -53.51 39.60
N GLY A 134 0.45 -52.83 40.29
CA GLY A 134 1.02 -53.30 41.55
C GLY A 134 0.19 -52.84 42.76
N ASN A 135 -0.95 -53.49 42.99
CA ASN A 135 -1.52 -53.69 44.33
C ASN A 135 -1.68 -52.45 45.25
N LEU A 136 -2.67 -51.60 44.94
CA LEU A 136 -3.36 -50.81 45.96
C LEU A 136 -4.86 -51.12 45.91
N GLY A 137 -5.24 -52.16 46.64
CA GLY A 137 -6.53 -52.22 47.32
C GLY A 137 -7.75 -52.58 46.49
N GLY A 138 -8.05 -53.89 46.47
CA GLY A 138 -9.39 -54.40 46.79
C GLY A 138 -10.52 -54.18 45.79
N GLY A 139 -11.08 -55.29 45.31
CA GLY A 139 -12.52 -55.37 45.02
C GLY A 139 -12.89 -55.76 43.59
N THR A 140 -13.43 -56.97 43.48
CA THR A 140 -14.45 -57.43 42.52
C THR A 140 -14.08 -57.50 41.03
N THR A 141 -13.71 -58.71 40.61
CA THR A 141 -13.91 -59.24 39.26
C THR A 141 -15.41 -59.30 38.92
N ILE A 142 -15.86 -58.53 37.93
CA ILE A 142 -17.20 -58.66 37.32
C ILE A 142 -17.00 -59.11 35.87
N LEU A 143 -17.47 -60.32 35.56
CA LEU A 143 -17.52 -60.92 34.22
C LEU A 143 -18.84 -60.50 33.53
N PRO A 144 -18.83 -60.03 32.27
CA PRO A 144 -20.05 -59.85 31.49
C PRO A 144 -20.46 -61.13 30.74
N ASN A 145 -21.77 -61.28 30.58
CA ASN A 145 -22.52 -62.31 29.85
C ASN A 145 -22.52 -62.03 28.33
#